data_AF-W0BGN1-F1
#
_entry.id   AF-W0BGN1-F1
#
_cell.length_a   1.000
_cell.length_b   1.000
_cell.length_c   1.000
_cell.angle_alpha   90.00
_cell.angle_beta   90.00
_cell.angle_gamma   90.00
#
_symmetry.space_group_name_H-M   'P 1'
#
loop_
_entity.id
_entity.type
_entity.pdbx_description
1 polymer ?
#
loop_
_entity_poly.entity_id
_entity_poly.type
_entity_poly.pdbx_seq_one_letter_code
_entity_poly.pdbx_strand_id
1 'polypeptide(L)'
;MQTNDLEKLIKLINKQEKQIEELKKYLKSEQKRLFAELNKQKEYYESIIALMPGHVYWLDRNNVFLGCNDLQAKNAQLNSREEIVGKTNFDLPWKDQAEELNRINNLVMETGQPQVEEEMALMANGLGTYLSQKVPLRDKKIIL
;
A
#
# COMPACT_ATOMS: atom_id res chain seq x y z
N MET A 1 -13.87 23.95 -59.76
CA MET A 1 -14.76 23.56 -58.63
C MET A 1 -14.02 22.70 -57.61
N GLN A 2 -13.26 21.67 -58.01
CA GLN A 2 -12.47 20.78 -57.12
C GLN A 2 -11.40 21.45 -56.24
N THR A 3 -10.81 22.58 -56.67
CA THR A 3 -9.73 23.27 -55.93
C THR A 3 -10.20 23.92 -54.61
N ASN A 4 -11.46 24.37 -54.54
CA ASN A 4 -12.01 25.04 -53.34
C ASN A 4 -12.31 24.02 -52.21
N ASP A 5 -12.68 22.79 -52.56
CA ASP A 5 -12.95 21.74 -51.58
C ASP A 5 -11.65 21.18 -50.96
N LEU A 6 -10.56 21.13 -51.73
CA LEU A 6 -9.24 20.76 -51.22
C LEU A 6 -8.70 21.79 -50.21
N GLU A 7 -8.85 23.09 -50.48
CA GLU A 7 -8.44 24.16 -49.55
C GLU A 7 -9.22 24.12 -48.23
N LYS A 8 -10.54 23.87 -48.30
CA LYS A 8 -11.37 23.69 -47.11
C LYS A 8 -10.93 22.48 -46.29
N LEU A 9 -10.58 21.38 -46.94
CA LEU A 9 -10.12 20.16 -46.27
C LEU A 9 -8.77 20.39 -45.56
N ILE A 10 -7.81 21.05 -46.21
CA ILE A 10 -6.52 21.41 -45.61
C ILE A 10 -6.73 22.30 -44.38
N LYS A 11 -7.62 23.29 -44.48
CA LYS A 11 -7.94 24.16 -43.34
C LYS A 11 -8.56 23.40 -42.18
N LEU A 12 -9.41 22.41 -42.47
CA LEU A 12 -10.00 21.54 -41.45
C LEU A 12 -8.95 20.65 -40.78
N ILE A 13 -8.07 20.03 -41.56
CA ILE A 13 -6.97 19.19 -41.05
C ILE A 13 -6.07 20.01 -40.13
N ASN A 14 -5.61 21.18 -40.56
CA ASN A 14 -4.76 22.06 -39.74
C ASN A 14 -5.46 22.47 -38.44
N LYS A 15 -6.79 22.71 -38.48
CA LYS A 15 -7.57 23.00 -37.28
C LYS A 15 -7.63 21.79 -36.33
N GLN A 16 -7.83 20.59 -36.87
CA GLN A 16 -7.87 19.35 -36.08
C GLN A 16 -6.51 19.03 -35.47
N GLU A 17 -5.41 19.19 -36.21
CA GLU A 17 -4.05 18.99 -35.71
C GLU A 17 -3.75 19.91 -34.52
N LYS A 18 -4.13 21.19 -34.63
CA LYS A 18 -4.00 22.14 -33.52
C LYS A 18 -4.81 21.72 -32.30
N GLN A 19 -6.06 21.29 -32.51
CA GLN A 19 -6.92 20.84 -31.42
C GLN A 19 -6.37 19.57 -30.74
N ILE A 20 -5.80 18.63 -31.50
CA ILE A 20 -5.12 17.44 -30.97
C ILE A 20 -3.92 17.84 -30.11
N GLU A 21 -3.14 18.84 -30.53
CA GLU A 21 -1.99 19.29 -29.76
C GLU A 21 -2.40 19.95 -28.43
N GLU A 22 -3.47 20.76 -28.44
CA GLU A 22 -4.05 21.35 -27.24
C GLU A 22 -4.58 20.27 -26.27
N LEU A 23 -5.30 19.27 -26.79
CA LEU A 23 -5.79 18.14 -25.99
C LEU A 23 -4.67 17.30 -25.38
N LYS A 24 -3.58 17.06 -26.13
CA LYS A 24 -2.40 16.35 -25.61
C LYS A 24 -1.75 17.13 -24.46
N LYS A 25 -1.65 18.45 -24.58
CA LYS A 25 -1.11 19.32 -23.52
C LYS A 25 -2.00 19.25 -22.27
N TYR A 26 -3.31 19.36 -22.45
CA TYR A 26 -4.29 19.24 -21.36
C TYR A 26 -4.23 17.88 -20.66
N LEU A 27 -4.21 16.78 -21.42
CA LEU A 27 -4.11 15.42 -20.86
C LEU A 27 -2.83 15.26 -20.03
N LYS A 28 -1.71 15.81 -20.50
CA LYS A 28 -0.44 15.76 -19.77
C LYS A 28 -0.48 16.56 -18.47
N SER A 29 -1.13 17.74 -18.46
CA SER A 29 -1.31 18.50 -17.22
C SER A 29 -2.24 17.78 -16.24
N GLU A 30 -3.31 17.18 -16.73
CA GLU A 30 -4.25 16.40 -15.91
C GLU A 30 -3.58 15.17 -15.29
N GLN A 31 -2.78 14.41 -16.05
CA GLN A 31 -2.01 13.29 -15.52
C GLN A 31 -1.07 13.73 -14.39
N LYS A 32 -0.37 14.85 -14.56
CA LYS A 32 0.51 15.39 -13.52
C LYS A 32 -0.28 15.79 -12.27
N ARG A 33 -1.43 16.44 -12.44
CA ARG A 33 -2.31 16.83 -11.34
C ARG A 33 -2.78 15.61 -10.55
N LEU A 34 -3.34 14.61 -11.24
CA LEU A 34 -3.82 13.38 -10.62
C LEU A 34 -2.69 12.62 -9.92
N PHE A 35 -1.50 12.57 -10.51
CA PHE A 35 -0.34 11.95 -9.87
C PHE A 35 0.10 12.68 -8.59
N ALA A 36 0.09 14.01 -8.61
CA ALA A 36 0.41 14.82 -7.44
C ALA A 36 -0.64 14.64 -6.32
N GLU A 37 -1.93 14.61 -6.66
CA GLU A 37 -3.02 14.36 -5.71
C GLU A 37 -2.91 12.96 -5.09
N LEU A 38 -2.64 11.94 -5.92
CA LEU A 38 -2.43 10.57 -5.45
C LEU A 38 -1.24 10.48 -4.50
N ASN A 39 -0.11 11.08 -4.84
CA ASN A 39 1.07 11.08 -3.98
C ASN A 39 0.81 11.80 -2.65
N LYS A 40 0.15 12.96 -2.70
CA LYS A 40 -0.22 13.70 -1.49
C LYS A 40 -1.11 12.86 -0.56
N GLN A 41 -2.08 12.13 -1.13
CA GLN A 41 -2.94 11.24 -0.36
C GLN A 41 -2.15 10.05 0.21
N LYS A 42 -1.24 9.48 -0.58
CA LYS A 42 -0.36 8.39 -0.14
C LYS A 42 0.52 8.83 1.03
N GLU A 43 1.23 9.95 0.89
CA GLU A 43 2.09 10.52 1.94
C GLU A 43 1.30 10.82 3.22
N TYR A 44 0.08 11.34 3.09
CA TYR A 44 -0.81 11.60 4.22
C TYR A 44 -1.13 10.31 5.00
N TYR A 45 -1.53 9.23 4.32
CA TYR A 45 -1.80 7.96 4.98
C TYR A 45 -0.55 7.27 5.51
N GLU A 46 0.57 7.31 4.78
CA GLU A 46 1.85 6.79 5.27
C GLU A 46 2.28 7.50 6.56
N SER A 47 2.11 8.82 6.64
CA SER A 47 2.41 9.59 7.86
C SER A 47 1.51 9.19 9.03
N ILE A 48 0.22 8.96 8.77
CA ILE A 48 -0.71 8.50 9.81
C ILE A 48 -0.27 7.13 10.32
N ILE A 49 -0.03 6.15 9.43
CA ILE A 49 0.37 4.78 9.80
C ILE A 49 1.68 4.82 10.59
N ALA A 50 2.68 5.57 10.12
CA ALA A 50 3.97 5.73 10.76
C ALA A 50 3.85 6.10 12.24
N LEU A 51 2.95 7.04 12.54
CA LEU A 51 2.75 7.64 13.85
C LEU A 51 1.66 6.96 14.70
N MET A 52 1.00 5.90 14.19
CA MET A 52 -0.02 5.21 14.97
C MET A 52 0.58 4.62 16.25
N PRO A 53 -0.11 4.77 17.40
CA PRO A 53 0.31 4.09 18.62
C PRO A 53 0.11 2.58 18.50
N GLY A 54 0.85 1.81 19.30
CA GLY A 54 0.82 0.36 19.26
C GLY A 54 1.53 -0.24 18.04
N HIS A 55 1.47 -1.56 17.93
CA HIS A 55 2.15 -2.31 16.89
C HIS A 55 1.19 -2.54 15.73
N VAL A 56 1.51 -2.03 14.55
CA VAL A 56 0.70 -2.19 13.35
C VAL A 56 1.53 -2.84 12.26
N TYR A 57 1.03 -3.91 11.68
CA TYR A 57 1.66 -4.61 10.55
C TYR A 57 0.62 -5.30 9.69
N TRP A 58 1.02 -5.63 8.47
CA TRP A 58 0.23 -6.47 7.56
C TRP A 58 1.14 -7.40 6.79
N LEU A 59 0.57 -8.52 6.36
CA LEU A 59 1.27 -9.63 5.74
C LEU A 59 0.39 -10.26 4.65
N ASP A 60 1.05 -10.91 3.71
CA ASP A 60 0.39 -11.70 2.67
C ASP A 60 -0.08 -13.06 3.19
N ARG A 61 -0.68 -13.87 2.31
CA ARG A 61 -1.18 -15.21 2.64
C ARG A 61 -0.10 -16.23 2.97
N ASN A 62 1.17 -15.91 2.69
CA ASN A 62 2.32 -16.75 3.00
C ASN A 62 3.02 -16.29 4.29
N ASN A 63 2.38 -15.42 5.08
CA ASN A 63 2.95 -14.79 6.28
C ASN A 63 4.23 -13.99 6.00
N VAL A 64 4.33 -13.41 4.79
CA VAL A 64 5.39 -12.48 4.43
C VAL A 64 4.93 -11.07 4.73
N PHE A 65 5.73 -10.33 5.51
CA PHE A 65 5.42 -8.95 5.87
C PHE A 65 5.40 -8.06 4.63
N LEU A 66 4.31 -7.30 4.50
CA LEU A 66 4.11 -6.31 3.44
C LEU A 66 4.32 -4.87 3.95
N GLY A 67 4.37 -4.68 5.27
CA GLY A 67 4.73 -3.41 5.90
C GLY A 67 4.32 -3.34 7.38
N CYS A 68 4.73 -2.24 8.02
CA CYS A 68 4.42 -1.96 9.41
C CYS A 68 4.52 -0.45 9.73
N ASN A 69 4.14 -0.06 10.95
CA ASN A 69 4.43 1.28 11.47
C ASN A 69 5.84 1.39 12.09
N ASP A 70 6.26 2.62 12.40
CA ASP A 70 7.62 2.89 12.89
C ASP A 70 7.88 2.23 14.25
N LEU A 71 6.85 2.17 15.11
CA LEU A 71 6.96 1.49 16.40
C LEU A 71 7.19 -0.01 16.25
N GLN A 72 6.51 -0.67 15.32
CA GLN A 72 6.74 -2.09 15.04
C GLN A 72 8.15 -2.34 14.48
N ALA A 73 8.60 -1.53 13.51
CA ALA A 73 9.94 -1.64 12.94
C ALA A 73 11.03 -1.51 14.01
N LYS A 74 10.91 -0.52 14.89
CA LYS A 74 11.82 -0.32 16.02
C LYS A 74 11.88 -1.53 16.95
N ASN A 75 10.72 -2.12 17.27
CA ASN A 75 10.67 -3.31 18.14
C ASN A 75 11.17 -4.58 17.44
N ALA A 76 11.06 -4.63 16.11
CA ALA A 76 11.68 -5.63 15.26
C ALA A 76 13.20 -5.46 15.09
N GLN A 77 13.80 -4.44 15.73
CA GLN A 77 15.23 -4.09 15.63
C GLN A 77 15.68 -3.74 14.20
N LEU A 78 14.81 -3.06 13.45
CA LEU A 78 15.07 -2.58 12.10
C LEU A 78 15.39 -1.08 12.09
N ASN A 79 16.13 -0.62 11.07
CA ASN A 79 16.47 0.81 10.94
C ASN A 79 15.29 1.63 10.39
N SER A 80 14.44 1.01 9.59
CA SER A 80 13.24 1.64 9.04
C SER A 80 12.13 0.61 8.83
N ARG A 81 10.89 1.10 8.66
CA ARG A 81 9.73 0.23 8.41
C ARG A 81 9.79 -0.48 7.05
N GLU A 82 10.53 0.07 6.09
CA GLU A 82 10.72 -0.53 4.77
C GLU A 82 11.55 -1.82 4.85
N GLU A 83 12.44 -1.96 5.83
CA GLU A 83 13.27 -3.16 6.01
C GLU A 83 12.46 -4.40 6.45
N ILE A 84 11.21 -4.24 6.93
CA ILE A 84 10.38 -5.39 7.30
C ILE A 84 9.83 -6.12 6.07
N VAL A 85 9.73 -5.43 4.93
CA VAL A 85 9.07 -5.94 3.74
C VAL A 85 9.84 -7.15 3.20
N GLY A 86 9.12 -8.26 2.97
CA GLY A 86 9.71 -9.51 2.49
C GLY A 86 10.26 -10.42 3.59
N LYS A 87 10.29 -9.97 4.85
CA LYS A 87 10.63 -10.82 6.00
C LYS A 87 9.45 -11.71 6.39
N THR A 88 9.73 -12.73 7.18
CA THR A 88 8.76 -13.61 7.83
C THR A 88 8.89 -13.51 9.35
N ASN A 89 7.96 -14.12 10.09
CA ASN A 89 8.08 -14.21 11.56
C ASN A 89 9.38 -14.90 12.01
N PHE A 90 9.99 -15.76 11.18
CA PHE A 90 11.24 -16.45 11.48
C PHE A 90 12.48 -15.55 11.39
N ASP A 91 12.37 -14.41 10.71
CA ASP A 91 13.48 -13.47 10.49
C ASP A 91 13.58 -12.40 11.58
N LEU A 92 12.65 -12.38 12.54
CA LEU A 92 12.44 -11.29 13.49
C LEU A 92 12.70 -11.73 14.95
N PRO A 93 12.87 -10.80 15.91
CA PRO A 93 13.27 -11.13 17.28
C PRO A 93 12.35 -12.14 18.01
N TRP A 94 11.09 -12.25 17.60
CA TRP A 94 10.10 -13.18 18.14
C TRP A 94 10.01 -14.52 17.39
N LYS A 95 11.04 -14.89 16.61
CA LYS A 95 11.07 -16.11 15.80
C LYS A 95 10.67 -17.40 16.51
N ASP A 96 10.91 -17.49 17.81
CA ASP A 96 10.55 -18.67 18.62
C ASP A 96 9.02 -18.86 18.74
N GLN A 97 8.23 -17.84 18.38
CA GLN A 97 6.76 -17.85 18.37
C GLN A 97 6.20 -17.90 16.93
N ALA A 98 7.06 -17.98 15.92
CA ALA A 98 6.67 -17.82 14.52
C ALA A 98 5.61 -18.83 14.08
N GLU A 99 5.69 -20.08 14.54
CA GLU A 99 4.70 -21.11 14.21
C GLU A 99 3.30 -20.77 14.75
N GLU A 100 3.23 -20.35 16.01
CA GLU A 100 1.95 -19.99 16.65
C GLU A 100 1.35 -18.72 16.03
N LEU A 101 2.20 -17.72 15.77
CA LEU A 101 1.78 -16.50 15.07
C LEU A 101 1.23 -16.82 13.68
N ASN A 102 1.91 -17.68 12.92
CA ASN A 102 1.44 -18.11 11.60
C ASN A 102 0.14 -18.92 11.69
N ARG A 103 -0.01 -19.78 12.71
CA ARG A 103 -1.25 -20.54 12.95
C ARG A 103 -2.44 -19.60 13.15
N ILE A 104 -2.30 -18.58 13.99
CA ILE A 104 -3.35 -17.58 14.25
C ILE A 104 -3.64 -16.76 12.99
N ASN A 105 -2.60 -16.30 12.28
CA ASN A 105 -2.76 -15.56 11.03
C ASN A 105 -3.53 -16.36 9.98
N ASN A 106 -3.18 -17.64 9.81
CA ASN A 106 -3.86 -18.54 8.88
C ASN A 106 -5.33 -18.74 9.29
N LEU A 107 -5.62 -18.91 10.58
CA LEU A 107 -6.99 -19.01 11.07
C LEU A 107 -7.82 -17.76 10.72
N VAL A 108 -7.27 -16.56 10.89
CA VAL A 108 -7.92 -15.29 10.50
C VAL A 108 -8.20 -15.27 9.00
N MET A 109 -7.22 -15.66 8.17
CA MET A 109 -7.34 -15.64 6.72
C MET A 109 -8.33 -16.69 6.19
N GLU A 110 -8.35 -17.89 6.77
CA GLU A 110 -9.22 -19.00 6.39
C GLU A 110 -10.67 -18.74 6.80
N THR A 111 -10.89 -18.30 8.03
CA THR A 111 -12.25 -18.05 8.57
C THR A 111 -12.81 -16.72 8.10
N GLY A 112 -11.95 -15.76 7.77
CA GLY A 112 -12.34 -14.37 7.54
C GLY A 112 -12.93 -13.71 8.80
N GLN A 113 -12.67 -14.24 9.99
CA GLN A 113 -13.11 -13.69 11.27
C GLN A 113 -11.93 -13.08 12.04
N PRO A 114 -12.12 -11.94 12.71
CA PRO A 114 -11.09 -11.39 13.59
C PRO A 114 -10.70 -12.34 14.72
N GLN A 115 -9.43 -12.32 15.12
CA GLN A 115 -8.93 -12.99 16.33
C GLN A 115 -8.37 -11.92 17.28
N VAL A 116 -8.56 -12.12 18.58
CA VAL A 116 -8.03 -11.25 19.64
C VAL A 116 -7.32 -12.14 20.65
N GLU A 117 -6.04 -11.90 20.88
CA GLU A 117 -5.18 -12.78 21.67
C GLU A 117 -4.28 -11.96 22.61
N GLU A 118 -3.96 -12.51 23.78
CA GLU A 118 -2.87 -12.00 24.61
C GLU A 118 -1.58 -12.73 24.24
N GLU A 119 -0.63 -12.01 23.66
CA GLU A 119 0.63 -12.53 23.18
C GLU A 119 1.77 -12.09 24.10
N MET A 120 2.55 -13.03 24.63
CA MET A 120 3.80 -12.70 25.31
C MET A 120 4.91 -12.63 24.27
N ALA A 121 5.47 -11.46 23.98
CA ALA A 121 6.51 -11.31 22.97
C ALA A 121 7.79 -10.72 23.56
N LEU A 122 8.95 -11.25 23.12
CA LEU A 122 10.24 -10.63 23.37
C LEU A 122 10.46 -9.52 22.34
N MET A 123 10.48 -8.27 22.81
CA MET A 123 10.73 -7.09 21.99
C MET A 123 12.04 -6.42 22.41
N ALA A 124 12.43 -5.35 21.71
CA ALA A 124 13.66 -4.62 21.98
C ALA A 124 13.78 -4.11 23.43
N ASN A 125 12.66 -3.91 24.14
CA ASN A 125 12.60 -3.48 25.54
C ASN A 125 12.51 -4.64 26.56
N GLY A 126 12.50 -5.90 26.10
CA GLY A 126 12.35 -7.09 26.94
C GLY A 126 11.04 -7.84 26.68
N LEU A 127 10.73 -8.77 27.59
CA LEU A 127 9.51 -9.57 27.52
C LEU A 127 8.31 -8.74 28.00
N GLY A 128 7.25 -8.69 27.20
CA GLY A 128 5.99 -8.02 27.54
C GLY A 128 4.78 -8.86 27.13
N THR A 129 3.63 -8.57 27.74
CA THR A 129 2.32 -9.10 27.31
C THR A 129 1.61 -8.04 26.49
N TYR A 130 1.10 -8.43 25.33
CA TYR A 130 0.48 -7.56 24.34
C TYR A 130 -0.89 -8.10 23.99
N LEU A 131 -1.90 -7.22 23.99
CA LEU A 131 -3.20 -7.55 23.42
C LEU A 131 -3.12 -7.32 21.90
N SER A 132 -3.18 -8.40 21.13
CA SER A 132 -3.17 -8.36 19.67
C SER A 132 -4.59 -8.51 19.13
N GLN A 133 -4.92 -7.75 18.08
CA GLN A 133 -6.12 -7.97 17.28
C GLN A 133 -5.71 -8.15 15.83
N LYS A 134 -6.13 -9.26 15.24
CA LYS A 134 -5.85 -9.62 13.85
C LYS A 134 -7.14 -9.64 13.06
N VAL A 135 -7.20 -8.87 11.98
CA VAL A 135 -8.40 -8.68 11.15
C VAL A 135 -8.05 -9.04 9.69
N PRO A 136 -8.93 -9.75 8.96
CA PRO A 136 -8.65 -10.08 7.57
C PRO A 136 -8.68 -8.82 6.70
N LEU A 137 -7.52 -8.44 6.16
CA LEU A 137 -7.44 -7.41 5.14
C LEU A 137 -7.74 -8.02 3.78
N ARG A 138 -8.74 -7.48 3.07
CA ARG A 138 -9.12 -7.90 1.73
C ARG A 138 -8.84 -6.76 0.78
N ASP A 139 -8.23 -7.07 -0.36
CA ASP A 139 -8.23 -6.14 -1.47
C ASP A 139 -9.66 -5.76 -1.80
N LYS A 140 -9.90 -4.47 -2.06
CA LYS A 140 -11.15 -4.07 -2.68
C LYS A 140 -11.22 -4.83 -4.01
N LYS A 141 -12.22 -5.71 -4.17
CA LYS A 141 -12.59 -6.22 -5.49
C LYS A 141 -12.87 -5.00 -6.37
N ILE A 142 -11.94 -4.64 -7.24
CA ILE A 142 -12.25 -3.76 -8.35
C ILE A 142 -13.02 -4.64 -9.32
N ILE A 143 -14.34 -4.63 -9.22
CA ILE A 143 -15.21 -5.13 -10.29
C ILE A 143 -15.12 -4.05 -11.37
N LEU A 144 -14.32 -4.32 -12.42
CA LEU A 144 -14.43 -3.61 -13.69
C LEU A 144 -15.62 -4.20 -14.47
#